data_AF-A0A1F6RJT5-F1
#
_entry.id   AF-A0A1F6RJT5-F1
#
_cell.length_a   1.000
_cell.length_b   1.000
_cell.length_c   1.000
_cell.angle_alpha   90.00
_cell.angle_beta   90.00
_cell.angle_gamma   90.00
#
_symmetry.space_group_name_H-M   'P 1'
#
loop_
_entity.id
_entity.type
_entity.pdbx_description
1 polymer ?
#
loop_
_entity_poly.entity_id
_entity_poly.type
_entity_poly.pdbx_seq_one_letter_code
_entity_poly.pdbx_strand_id
1 'polypeptide(L)'
;MYFSASLKTSLERYILLSTALFSIGIYGITASRNVIRVLMSIELLLNAVNINFIAFSNYIDPLEIKGQIFAIFVMAIAAAEAAIALAIILAIYRNMSSIDMEDFANLKW
;
A
#
# COMPACT_ATOMS: atom_id res chain seq x y z
N MET A 1 27.08 10.70 -21.04
CA MET A 1 26.22 11.81 -20.55
C MET A 1 24.73 11.55 -20.82
N TYR A 2 24.30 11.21 -22.04
CA TYR A 2 22.89 10.88 -22.36
C TYR A 2 22.29 9.70 -21.60
N PHE A 3 23.07 8.64 -21.34
CA PHE A 3 22.59 7.47 -20.59
C PHE A 3 22.23 7.79 -19.13
N SER A 4 23.08 8.56 -18.43
CA SER A 4 22.82 9.01 -17.06
C SER A 4 21.62 9.96 -16.97
N ALA A 5 21.42 10.82 -17.98
CA ALA A 5 20.25 11.69 -18.06
C ALA A 5 18.95 10.88 -18.25
N SER A 6 18.94 9.88 -19.14
CA SER A 6 17.78 9.00 -19.38
C SER A 6 17.39 8.18 -18.14
N LEU A 7 18.40 7.71 -17.41
CA LEU A 7 18.21 7.07 -16.11
C LEU A 7 17.56 8.05 -15.13
N LYS A 8 18.11 9.25 -14.95
CA LYS A 8 17.55 10.22 -13.98
C LYS A 8 16.07 10.54 -14.24
N THR A 9 15.70 10.76 -15.50
CA THR A 9 14.29 10.98 -15.90
C THR A 9 13.41 9.76 -15.65
N SER A 10 13.97 8.55 -15.72
CA SER A 10 13.24 7.32 -15.47
C SER A 10 12.98 7.10 -13.97
N LEU A 11 13.92 7.43 -13.09
CA LEU A 11 13.70 7.41 -11.63
C LEU A 11 12.62 8.41 -11.20
N GLU A 12 12.69 9.64 -11.70
CA GLU A 12 11.71 10.69 -11.40
C GLU A 12 10.27 10.24 -11.71
N ARG A 13 10.06 9.51 -12.81
CA ARG A 13 8.76 8.93 -13.17
C ARG A 13 8.26 7.92 -12.14
N TYR A 14 9.12 7.02 -11.66
CA TYR A 14 8.74 6.04 -10.64
C TYR A 14 8.45 6.69 -9.28
N ILE A 15 9.19 7.73 -8.91
CA ILE A 15 8.94 8.50 -7.69
C ILE A 15 7.61 9.25 -7.78
N LEU A 16 7.33 9.89 -8.91
CA LEU A 16 6.03 10.56 -9.13
C LEU A 16 4.87 9.57 -9.08
N LEU A 17 5.01 8.41 -9.74
CA LEU A 17 4.00 7.36 -9.73
C LEU A 17 3.75 6.83 -8.31
N SER A 18 4.81 6.45 -7.59
CA SER A 18 4.68 5.96 -6.22
C SER A 18 4.08 7.01 -5.28
N THR A 19 4.48 8.28 -5.40
CA THR A 19 3.92 9.37 -4.59
C THR A 19 2.43 9.60 -4.89
N ALA A 20 2.03 9.52 -6.17
CA ALA A 20 0.64 9.64 -6.57
C ALA A 20 -0.21 8.47 -6.02
N LEU A 21 0.25 7.24 -6.17
CA LEU A 21 -0.42 6.05 -5.63
C LEU A 21 -0.51 6.09 -4.11
N PHE A 22 0.56 6.54 -3.43
CA PHE A 22 0.57 6.71 -1.99
C PHE A 22 -0.48 7.74 -1.54
N SER A 23 -0.55 8.88 -2.23
CA SER A 23 -1.54 9.92 -1.95
C SER A 23 -2.98 9.43 -2.18
N ILE A 24 -3.21 8.65 -3.24
CA ILE A 24 -4.51 8.02 -3.50
C ILE A 24 -4.87 7.01 -2.41
N GLY A 25 -3.90 6.22 -1.93
CA GLY A 25 -4.11 5.30 -0.81
C GLY A 25 -4.51 6.03 0.47
N ILE A 26 -3.84 7.12 0.82
CA ILE A 26 -4.19 7.95 2.00
C ILE A 26 -5.61 8.50 1.84
N TYR A 27 -5.91 9.09 0.69
CA TYR A 27 -7.24 9.61 0.40
C TYR A 27 -8.29 8.50 0.52
N GLY A 28 -8.01 7.32 -0.05
CA GLY A 28 -8.87 6.14 0.03
C GLY A 28 -9.16 5.72 1.47
N ILE A 29 -8.16 5.70 2.35
CA ILE A 29 -8.37 5.38 3.78
C ILE A 29 -9.33 6.37 4.43
N THR A 30 -9.10 7.68 4.25
CA THR A 30 -9.89 8.73 4.93
C THR A 30 -11.29 8.92 4.37
N ALA A 31 -11.48 8.70 3.06
CA ALA A 31 -12.76 8.94 2.38
C ALA A 31 -13.68 7.70 2.38
N SER A 32 -13.17 6.53 2.77
CA SER A 32 -13.93 5.28 2.70
C SER A 32 -14.83 5.08 3.91
N ARG A 33 -16.14 4.88 3.65
CA ARG A 33 -17.11 4.39 4.65
C ARG A 33 -17.14 2.87 4.76
N ASN A 34 -16.67 2.17 3.73
CA ASN A 34 -16.65 0.71 3.71
C ASN A 34 -15.27 0.19 4.12
N VAL A 35 -15.22 -0.72 5.10
CA VAL A 35 -13.97 -1.26 5.63
C VAL A 35 -13.16 -2.02 4.58
N ILE A 36 -13.82 -2.71 3.65
CA ILE A 36 -13.12 -3.40 2.54
C ILE A 36 -12.39 -2.38 1.67
N ARG A 37 -12.99 -1.21 1.44
CA ARG A 37 -12.35 -0.13 0.65
C ARG A 37 -11.16 0.48 1.39
N VAL A 38 -11.21 0.55 2.72
CA VAL A 38 -10.05 0.93 3.54
C VAL A 38 -8.92 -0.08 3.37
N LEU A 39 -9.20 -1.38 3.46
CA LEU A 39 -8.18 -2.41 3.25
C LEU A 39 -7.54 -2.32 1.86
N MET A 40 -8.35 -2.19 0.81
CA MET A 40 -7.83 -2.01 -0.55
C MET A 40 -6.96 -0.75 -0.69
N SER A 41 -7.26 0.29 0.08
CA SER A 41 -6.46 1.53 0.09
C SER A 41 -5.13 1.34 0.82
N ILE A 42 -5.09 0.54 1.88
CA ILE A 42 -3.86 0.14 2.57
C ILE A 42 -2.96 -0.70 1.65
N GLU A 43 -3.53 -1.67 0.93
CA GLU A 43 -2.77 -2.47 -0.06
C GLU A 43 -2.16 -1.59 -1.16
N LEU A 44 -2.89 -0.54 -1.58
CA LEU A 44 -2.38 0.43 -2.55
C LEU A 44 -1.20 1.23 -1.99
N LEU A 45 -1.22 1.60 -0.71
CA LEU A 45 -0.09 2.27 -0.04
C LEU A 45 1.16 1.37 -0.01
N LEU A 46 0.99 0.10 0.37
CA LEU A 46 2.09 -0.86 0.46
C LEU A 46 2.71 -1.12 -0.92
N ASN A 47 1.89 -1.16 -1.98
CA ASN A 47 2.39 -1.23 -3.35
C ASN A 47 3.15 0.02 -3.80
N ALA A 48 2.69 1.22 -3.41
CA ALA A 48 3.42 2.46 -3.69
C ALA A 48 4.81 2.45 -3.04
N VAL A 49 4.91 1.98 -1.80
CA VAL A 49 6.17 1.81 -1.07
C VAL A 49 7.09 0.80 -1.77
N ASN A 50 6.56 -0.33 -2.26
CA ASN A 50 7.33 -1.31 -3.01
C ASN A 50 7.92 -0.76 -4.32
N ILE A 51 7.12 0.00 -5.08
CA ILE A 51 7.61 0.69 -6.29
C ILE A 51 8.77 1.62 -5.93
N ASN A 52 8.65 2.35 -4.83
CA ASN A 52 9.67 3.27 -4.37
C ASN A 52 10.98 2.55 -3.99
N PHE A 53 10.91 1.45 -3.23
CA PHE A 53 12.09 0.66 -2.86
C PHE A 53 12.79 0.03 -4.06
N ILE A 54 12.03 -0.58 -4.97
CA ILE A 54 12.59 -1.20 -6.17
C ILE A 54 13.21 -0.12 -7.08
N ALA A 55 12.55 1.03 -7.22
CA ALA A 55 13.08 2.15 -7.99
C ALA A 55 14.40 2.65 -7.38
N PHE A 56 14.47 2.92 -6.08
CA PHE A 56 15.73 3.37 -5.47
C PHE A 56 16.85 2.33 -5.54
N SER A 57 16.55 1.05 -5.32
CA SER A 57 17.56 0.00 -5.40
C SER A 57 18.15 -0.14 -6.80
N ASN A 58 17.33 -0.02 -7.85
CA ASN A 58 17.84 -0.08 -9.23
C ASN A 58 18.75 1.11 -9.61
N TYR A 59 18.70 2.23 -8.86
CA TYR A 59 19.44 3.44 -9.17
C TYR A 59 20.66 3.68 -8.28
N ILE A 60 20.55 3.33 -7.00
CA ILE A 60 21.63 3.55 -6.01
C ILE A 60 22.58 2.37 -5.99
N ASP A 61 22.06 1.14 -5.98
CA ASP A 61 22.84 -0.09 -5.80
C ASP A 61 22.21 -1.26 -6.56
N PRO A 62 22.32 -1.27 -7.91
CA PRO A 62 21.69 -2.27 -8.75
C PRO A 62 22.30 -3.68 -8.62
N LEU A 63 23.50 -3.82 -8.04
CA LEU A 63 24.13 -5.13 -7.87
C LEU A 63 23.59 -5.89 -6.65
N GLU A 64 23.29 -5.20 -5.55
CA GLU A 64 22.95 -5.86 -4.28
C GLU A 64 21.45 -6.16 -4.10
N ILE A 65 20.59 -5.77 -5.06
CA ILE A 65 19.14 -6.09 -5.14
C ILE A 65 18.33 -5.96 -3.83
N LYS A 66 18.78 -5.09 -2.91
CA LYS A 66 18.21 -4.95 -1.56
C LYS A 66 16.75 -4.51 -1.58
N GLY A 67 16.39 -3.59 -2.49
CA GLY A 67 15.01 -3.09 -2.58
C GLY A 67 14.02 -4.15 -3.06
N GLN A 68 14.46 -5.06 -3.94
CA GLN A 68 13.66 -6.19 -4.40
C GLN A 68 13.41 -7.19 -3.26
N ILE A 69 14.45 -7.50 -2.47
CA ILE A 69 14.31 -8.37 -1.29
C ILE A 69 13.33 -7.74 -0.29
N PHE A 70 13.48 -6.45 0.00
CA PHE A 70 12.59 -5.75 0.93
C PHE A 70 11.14 -5.74 0.43
N ALA A 71 10.92 -5.51 -0.86
CA ALA A 71 9.58 -5.54 -1.46
C ALA A 71 8.89 -6.91 -1.31
N ILE A 72 9.64 -8.02 -1.40
CA ILE A 72 9.08 -9.37 -1.15
C ILE A 72 8.60 -9.51 0.29
N PHE A 73 9.36 -9.01 1.28
CA PHE A 73 8.93 -9.02 2.68
C PHE A 73 7.68 -8.17 2.89
N VAL A 74 7.62 -6.99 2.28
CA VAL A 74 6.41 -6.13 2.34
C VAL A 74 5.21 -6.86 1.74
N MET A 75 5.35 -7.53 0.59
CA MET A 75 4.27 -8.33 -0.01
C MET A 75 3.82 -9.49 0.88
N ALA A 76 4.77 -10.17 1.55
CA ALA A 76 4.45 -11.24 2.49
C ALA A 76 3.67 -10.74 3.71
N ILE A 77 4.07 -9.58 4.27
CA ILE A 77 3.38 -8.93 5.39
C ILE A 77 1.99 -8.46 4.93
N ALA A 78 1.87 -7.83 3.77
CA ALA A 78 0.61 -7.38 3.21
C ALA A 78 -0.38 -8.55 3.04
N ALA A 79 0.08 -9.69 2.51
CA ALA A 79 -0.74 -10.89 2.39
C ALA A 79 -1.23 -11.42 3.75
N ALA A 80 -0.36 -11.42 4.77
CA ALA A 80 -0.73 -11.83 6.12
C ALA A 80 -1.71 -10.83 6.76
N GLU A 81 -1.49 -9.53 6.62
CA GLU A 81 -2.35 -8.46 7.09
C GLU A 81 -3.75 -8.56 6.48
N ALA A 82 -3.85 -8.66 5.15
CA ALA A 82 -5.12 -8.76 4.43
C ALA A 82 -5.93 -10.00 4.87
N ALA A 83 -5.27 -11.14 5.10
CA ALA A 83 -5.91 -12.35 5.59
C ALA A 83 -6.51 -12.15 7.00
N ILE A 84 -5.74 -11.56 7.92
CA ILE A 84 -6.19 -11.27 9.29
C ILE A 84 -7.32 -10.25 9.28
N ALA A 85 -7.17 -9.16 8.52
CA ALA A 85 -8.16 -8.10 8.44
C ALA A 85 -9.49 -8.60 7.88
N LEU A 86 -9.46 -9.43 6.83
CA LEU A 86 -10.67 -10.03 6.28
C LEU A 86 -11.33 -11.00 7.28
N ALA A 87 -10.55 -11.79 8.03
CA ALA A 87 -11.09 -12.66 9.07
C ALA A 87 -11.82 -11.87 10.16
N ILE A 88 -11.25 -10.73 10.58
CA ILE A 88 -11.88 -9.82 11.55
C ILE A 88 -13.17 -9.23 10.97
N ILE A 89 -13.14 -8.75 9.73
CA ILE A 89 -14.34 -8.18 9.07
C ILE A 89 -15.46 -9.22 8.99
N LEU A 90 -15.16 -10.46 8.60
CA LEU A 90 -16.16 -11.53 8.53
C LEU A 90 -16.72 -11.87 9.91
N ALA A 91 -15.88 -11.90 10.95
CA ALA A 91 -16.32 -12.15 12.32
C ALA A 91 -17.28 -11.05 12.81
N ILE A 92 -17.01 -9.79 12.48
CA ILE A 92 -17.87 -8.66 12.83
C ILE A 92 -19.16 -8.69 12.00
N TYR A 93 -19.05 -8.91 10.69
CA TYR A 93 -20.19 -9.00 9.78
C TYR A 93 -21.20 -10.05 10.22
N ARG A 94 -20.72 -11.19 10.76
CA ARG A 94 -21.60 -12.23 11.30
C ARG A 94 -22.47 -11.76 12.47
N ASN A 95 -22.00 -10.79 13.27
CA ASN A 95 -22.71 -10.28 14.44
C ASN A 95 -23.53 -9.02 14.13
N MET A 96 -23.09 -8.20 13.17
CA MET A 96 -23.68 -6.88 12.87
C MET A 96 -24.41 -6.81 11.52
N SER A 97 -24.26 -7.80 10.64
CA SER A 97 -24.80 -7.83 9.26
C SER A 97 -24.47 -6.59 8.39
N SER A 98 -23.45 -5.81 8.78
CA SER A 98 -23.02 -4.59 8.08
C SER A 98 -21.49 -4.51 8.00
N ILE A 99 -21.01 -3.84 6.95
CA ILE A 99 -19.59 -3.53 6.69
C ILE A 99 -19.33 -2.02 6.66
N ASP A 100 -20.32 -1.21 7.07
CA ASP A 100 -20.17 0.24 7.21
C ASP A 100 -19.34 0.57 8.46
N MET A 101 -18.39 1.47 8.29
CA MET A 101 -17.48 1.89 9.35
C MET A 101 -18.22 2.63 10.48
N GLU A 102 -19.31 3.34 10.16
CA GLU A 102 -20.09 4.08 11.16
C GLU A 102 -20.81 3.15 12.15
N ASP A 103 -21.17 1.94 11.72
CA ASP A 103 -21.83 0.95 12.57
C ASP A 103 -20.89 0.36 13.65
N PHE A 104 -19.58 0.52 13.49
CA PHE A 104 -18.59 0.13 14.50
C PHE A 104 -18.40 1.18 15.60
N ALA A 105 -19.02 2.36 15.49
CA ALA A 105 -18.85 3.47 16.42
C ALA A 105 -19.63 3.32 17.74
N ASN A 106 -19.95 2.10 18.17
CA ASN A 106 -20.77 1.79 19.35
C ASN A 106 -20.01 1.93 20.70
N LEU A 107 -18.74 2.35 20.68
CA LEU A 107 -17.92 2.61 21.87
C LEU A 107 -17.71 4.11 22.12
N LYS A 108 -18.67 4.95 21.70
CA LYS A 108 -18.69 6.38 22.00
C LYS A 108 -19.33 6.58 23.38
N TRP A 109 -18.68 7.39 24.21
CA TRP A 109 -19.23 7.86 25.48
C TRP A 109 -20.32 8.90 25.25
#